data_AF-R9JZL6-F1
#
_entry.id   AF-R9JZL6-F1
#
_cell.length_a   1.000
_cell.length_b   1.000
_cell.length_c   1.000
_cell.angle_alpha   90.00
_cell.angle_beta   90.00
_cell.angle_gamma   90.00
#
_symmetry.space_group_name_H-M   'P 1'
#
loop_
_entity.id
_entity.type
_entity.pdbx_description
1 polymer ?
#
loop_
_entity_poly.entity_id
_entity_poly.type
_entity_poly.pdbx_seq_one_letter_code
_entity_poly.pdbx_strand_id
1 'polypeptide(L)'
;MGSKLTNLLQLFRSVLPARNMEELEQRLLKAQENKNLAEMAKIYYDMGVFCMKNDDPNRARMYLSRCDSIYSSDDDVYDKVKKSVREDCSERLGELEELPLLTNEIPQQIEEQAEALNDLQIRLWGLMTMARLVQVGNRLSDLPGCEVLGDLDEAVDLILRSFREPISQADFQFLMDVCDQLYDLGDDEFGGQVEVPGADPFQVFDLDGLLVATEMNLYFDSHLRLLSQGPDSSPAETGMVACALLPDYYLRTCKEDLAGLPQIMQEVERIQADYAFVSSEVTWEEIAQRIAEYKELDILAS
;
A
#
# COMPACT_ATOMS: atom_id res chain seq x y z
N MET A 1 17.40 36.37 -37.24
CA MET A 1 16.34 36.66 -36.24
C MET A 1 15.69 35.40 -35.64
N GLY A 2 15.84 34.20 -36.22
CA GLY A 2 15.20 32.97 -35.70
C GLY A 2 15.77 32.39 -34.40
N SER A 3 17.08 32.50 -34.12
CA SER A 3 17.68 31.78 -32.98
C SER A 3 17.34 32.35 -31.60
N LYS A 4 17.05 33.66 -31.50
CA LYS A 4 16.65 34.28 -30.23
C LYS A 4 15.23 33.89 -29.81
N LEU A 5 14.33 33.67 -30.77
CA LEU A 5 12.96 33.26 -30.49
C LEU A 5 12.90 31.79 -30.04
N THR A 6 13.72 30.92 -30.64
CA THR A 6 13.83 29.51 -30.24
C THR A 6 14.42 29.36 -28.83
N ASN A 7 15.44 30.15 -28.50
CA ASN A 7 16.00 30.18 -27.14
C ASN A 7 15.03 30.80 -26.13
N LEU A 8 14.23 31.80 -26.51
CA LEU A 8 13.16 32.34 -25.65
C LEU A 8 12.07 31.30 -25.40
N LEU A 9 11.66 30.54 -26.41
CA LEU A 9 10.65 29.48 -26.28
C LEU A 9 11.16 28.29 -25.46
N GLN A 10 12.47 27.98 -25.52
CA GLN A 10 13.13 27.04 -24.61
C GLN A 10 13.20 27.59 -23.17
N LEU A 11 13.46 28.89 -23.00
CA LEU A 11 13.38 29.54 -21.69
C LEU A 11 11.95 29.53 -21.14
N PHE A 12 10.92 29.75 -21.96
CA PHE A 12 9.52 29.68 -21.52
C PHE A 12 9.02 28.25 -21.31
N ARG A 13 9.58 27.25 -22.01
CA ARG A 13 9.33 25.82 -21.68
C ARG A 13 10.01 25.39 -20.39
N SER A 14 11.14 26.00 -20.03
CA SER A 14 11.84 25.79 -18.75
C SER A 14 11.34 26.70 -17.62
N VAL A 15 10.51 27.70 -17.95
CA VAL A 15 9.78 28.57 -17.03
C VAL A 15 8.28 28.37 -17.26
N LEU A 16 7.82 27.12 -17.13
CA LEU A 16 6.57 26.97 -16.38
C LEU A 16 6.87 27.55 -15.00
N PRO A 17 6.02 28.41 -14.41
CA PRO A 17 6.24 28.80 -13.02
C PRO A 17 6.47 27.50 -12.26
N ALA A 18 7.60 27.40 -11.56
CA ALA A 18 7.82 26.28 -10.66
C ALA A 18 6.63 26.33 -9.72
N ARG A 19 5.60 25.53 -10.00
CA ARG A 19 4.44 25.41 -9.14
C ARG A 19 5.05 24.97 -7.82
N ASN A 20 4.95 25.83 -6.82
CA ASN A 20 5.39 25.43 -5.50
C ASN A 20 4.41 24.37 -5.00
N MET A 21 4.86 23.50 -4.09
CA MET A 21 4.06 22.37 -3.61
C MET A 21 2.67 22.82 -3.11
N GLU A 22 2.61 23.97 -2.45
CA GLU A 22 1.37 24.57 -1.93
C GLU A 22 0.30 24.83 -3.02
N GLU A 23 0.69 25.29 -4.22
CA GLU A 23 -0.24 25.46 -5.33
C GLU A 23 -0.77 24.11 -5.85
N LEU A 24 0.07 23.08 -5.85
CA LEU A 24 -0.31 21.73 -6.26
C LEU A 24 -1.28 21.11 -5.25
N GLU A 25 -1.01 21.25 -3.95
CA GLU A 25 -1.89 20.81 -2.86
C GLU A 25 -3.27 21.47 -2.94
N GLN A 26 -3.33 22.80 -3.13
CA GLN A 26 -4.61 23.51 -3.28
C GLN A 26 -5.40 23.07 -4.51
N ARG A 27 -4.71 22.71 -5.61
CA ARG A 27 -5.36 22.15 -6.79
C ARG A 27 -5.83 20.73 -6.55
N LEU A 28 -5.06 19.92 -5.82
CA LEU A 28 -5.42 18.54 -5.48
C LEU A 28 -6.71 18.52 -4.67
N LEU A 29 -6.83 19.37 -3.65
CA LEU A 29 -8.05 19.50 -2.84
C LEU A 29 -9.28 19.78 -3.70
N LYS A 30 -9.18 20.74 -4.63
CA LYS A 30 -10.29 21.04 -5.55
C LYS A 30 -10.59 19.90 -6.50
N ALA A 31 -9.58 19.16 -6.96
CA ALA A 31 -9.80 18.01 -7.84
C ALA A 31 -10.51 16.87 -7.09
N GLN A 32 -10.13 16.62 -5.83
CA GLN A 32 -10.77 15.67 -4.93
C GLN A 32 -12.23 16.04 -4.62
N GLU A 33 -12.49 17.31 -4.27
CA GLU A 33 -13.86 17.82 -4.05
C GLU A 33 -14.77 17.62 -5.26
N ASN A 34 -14.22 17.75 -6.47
CA ASN A 34 -14.94 17.57 -7.73
C ASN A 34 -14.91 16.12 -8.26
N LYS A 35 -14.29 15.18 -7.52
CA LYS A 35 -14.07 13.79 -7.96
C LYS A 35 -13.47 13.68 -9.37
N ASN A 36 -12.53 14.58 -9.70
CA ASN A 36 -11.93 14.64 -11.03
C ASN A 36 -10.63 13.83 -11.08
N LEU A 37 -10.77 12.51 -11.25
CA LEU A 37 -9.65 11.55 -11.28
C LEU A 37 -8.57 11.90 -12.30
N ALA A 38 -8.94 12.30 -13.52
CA ALA A 38 -7.96 12.66 -14.55
C ALA A 38 -7.13 13.90 -14.19
N GLU A 39 -7.71 14.89 -13.50
CA GLU A 39 -6.96 16.03 -13.00
C GLU A 39 -6.15 15.67 -11.74
N MET A 40 -6.68 14.80 -10.86
CA MET A 40 -5.93 14.26 -9.71
C MET A 40 -4.67 13.54 -10.16
N ALA A 41 -4.77 12.58 -11.09
CA ALA A 41 -3.62 11.85 -11.64
C ALA A 41 -2.55 12.82 -12.18
N LYS A 42 -2.99 13.84 -12.94
CA LYS A 42 -2.06 14.85 -13.48
C LYS A 42 -1.41 15.71 -12.39
N ILE A 43 -2.14 16.07 -11.34
CA ILE A 43 -1.59 16.85 -10.22
C ILE A 43 -0.57 16.00 -9.45
N TYR A 44 -0.88 14.74 -9.17
CA TYR A 44 0.05 13.81 -8.54
C TYR A 44 1.32 13.61 -9.37
N TYR A 45 1.20 13.46 -10.69
CA TYR A 45 2.36 13.48 -11.58
C TYR A 45 3.18 14.78 -11.44
N ASP A 46 2.54 15.95 -11.47
CA ASP A 46 3.24 17.23 -11.30
C ASP A 46 3.97 17.32 -9.94
N MET A 47 3.36 16.79 -8.87
CA MET A 47 3.95 16.71 -7.52
C MET A 47 5.14 15.75 -7.47
N GLY A 48 5.02 14.57 -8.07
CA GLY A 48 6.10 13.60 -8.17
C GLY A 48 7.32 14.15 -8.92
N VAL A 49 7.09 14.78 -10.07
CA VAL A 49 8.14 15.48 -10.84
C VAL A 49 8.76 16.62 -10.04
N PHE A 50 7.97 17.34 -9.25
CA PHE A 50 8.49 18.38 -8.35
C PHE A 50 9.41 17.77 -7.29
N CYS A 51 9.01 16.68 -6.63
CA CYS A 51 9.83 15.99 -5.63
C CYS A 51 11.15 15.48 -6.22
N MET A 52 11.14 14.85 -7.40
CA MET A 52 12.38 14.41 -8.07
C MET A 52 13.35 15.57 -8.34
N LYS A 53 12.84 16.74 -8.76
CA LYS A 53 13.67 17.93 -9.00
C LYS A 53 14.27 18.53 -7.73
N ASN A 54 13.71 18.21 -6.58
CA ASN A 54 14.14 18.70 -5.27
C ASN A 54 14.82 17.61 -4.42
N ASP A 55 15.23 16.49 -5.05
CA ASP A 55 15.96 15.40 -4.38
C ASP A 55 15.16 14.75 -3.23
N ASP A 56 13.84 14.62 -3.38
CA ASP A 56 12.95 13.88 -2.47
C ASP A 56 12.36 12.64 -3.16
N PRO A 57 13.14 11.56 -3.32
CA PRO A 57 12.72 10.38 -4.07
C PRO A 57 11.59 9.61 -3.38
N ASN A 58 11.50 9.65 -2.05
CA ASN A 58 10.42 8.97 -1.31
C ASN A 58 9.05 9.57 -1.65
N ARG A 59 8.91 10.90 -1.55
CA ARG A 59 7.64 11.56 -1.95
C ARG A 59 7.42 11.55 -3.45
N ALA A 60 8.50 11.54 -4.24
CA ALA A 60 8.37 11.36 -5.68
C ALA A 60 7.70 10.03 -6.01
N ARG A 61 8.16 8.93 -5.41
CA ARG A 61 7.58 7.59 -5.59
C ARG A 61 6.12 7.58 -5.19
N MET A 62 5.81 8.02 -3.96
CA MET A 62 4.42 8.11 -3.47
C MET A 62 3.50 8.81 -4.47
N TYR A 63 3.84 10.04 -4.91
CA TYR A 63 2.96 10.77 -5.81
C TYR A 63 2.90 10.18 -7.22
N LEU A 64 3.99 9.58 -7.74
CA LEU A 64 3.96 8.93 -9.05
C LEU A 64 3.18 7.61 -9.01
N SER A 65 3.28 6.83 -7.94
CA SER A 65 2.48 5.61 -7.73
C SER A 65 1.00 5.96 -7.70
N ARG A 66 0.60 6.97 -6.92
CA ARG A 66 -0.78 7.47 -6.92
C ARG A 66 -1.25 7.95 -8.29
N CYS A 67 -0.37 8.55 -9.08
CA CYS A 67 -0.69 8.92 -10.46
C CYS A 67 -1.01 7.67 -11.30
N ASP A 68 -0.13 6.68 -11.24
CA ASP A 68 -0.26 5.41 -11.96
C ASP A 68 -1.54 4.68 -11.57
N SER A 69 -1.76 4.45 -10.27
CA SER A 69 -2.94 3.76 -9.77
C SER A 69 -4.25 4.40 -10.26
N ILE A 70 -4.36 5.73 -10.21
CA ILE A 70 -5.58 6.42 -10.66
C ILE A 70 -5.84 6.26 -12.17
N TYR A 71 -4.81 6.35 -13.02
CA TYR A 71 -5.06 6.21 -14.46
C TYR A 71 -5.14 4.76 -14.90
N SER A 72 -4.57 3.83 -14.15
CA SER A 72 -4.53 2.40 -14.48
C SER A 72 -5.82 1.68 -14.08
N SER A 73 -6.58 2.21 -13.12
CA SER A 73 -7.79 1.56 -12.62
C SER A 73 -9.07 1.87 -13.42
N ASP A 74 -9.09 2.96 -14.21
CA ASP A 74 -10.27 3.39 -14.97
C ASP A 74 -9.89 3.72 -16.43
N ASP A 75 -10.45 2.97 -17.40
CA ASP A 75 -10.21 3.14 -18.84
C ASP A 75 -10.55 4.56 -19.34
N ASP A 76 -11.64 5.17 -18.84
CA ASP A 76 -12.03 6.54 -19.20
C ASP A 76 -11.02 7.56 -18.65
N VAL A 77 -10.39 7.30 -17.51
CA VAL A 77 -9.31 8.12 -16.95
C VAL A 77 -8.03 7.89 -17.75
N TYR A 78 -7.68 6.64 -18.05
CA TYR A 78 -6.52 6.24 -18.84
C TYR A 78 -6.44 6.99 -20.18
N ASP A 79 -7.58 7.12 -20.87
CA ASP A 79 -7.69 7.82 -22.15
C ASP A 79 -7.63 9.36 -22.02
N LYS A 80 -8.11 9.91 -20.89
CA LYS A 80 -8.04 11.35 -20.61
C LYS A 80 -6.64 11.79 -20.20
N VAL A 81 -5.90 10.95 -19.49
CA VAL A 81 -4.50 11.22 -19.13
C VAL A 81 -3.62 11.04 -20.36
N LYS A 82 -2.87 12.09 -20.69
CA LYS A 82 -2.03 12.09 -21.90
C LYS A 82 -1.04 10.93 -21.86
N LYS A 83 -0.93 10.20 -22.97
CA LYS A 83 0.06 9.13 -23.15
C LYS A 83 1.48 9.54 -22.74
N SER A 84 1.91 10.76 -23.06
CA SER A 84 3.23 11.26 -22.66
C SER A 84 3.44 11.39 -21.14
N VAL A 85 2.36 11.62 -20.39
CA VAL A 85 2.40 11.65 -18.92
C VAL A 85 2.51 10.23 -18.39
N ARG A 86 1.71 9.29 -18.94
CA ARG A 86 1.73 7.88 -18.52
C ARG A 86 3.09 7.22 -18.78
N GLU A 87 3.65 7.41 -19.98
CA GLU A 87 4.98 6.87 -20.32
C GLU A 87 6.09 7.46 -19.44
N ASP A 88 6.10 8.78 -19.21
CA ASP A 88 7.12 9.43 -18.36
C ASP A 88 6.90 9.10 -16.86
N CYS A 89 5.66 8.87 -16.41
CA CYS A 89 5.37 8.40 -15.06
C CYS A 89 5.95 7.00 -14.82
N SER A 90 5.67 6.07 -15.73
CA SER A 90 6.20 4.70 -15.68
C SER A 90 7.74 4.68 -15.76
N GLU A 91 8.36 5.48 -16.63
CA GLU A 91 9.83 5.59 -16.72
C GLU A 91 10.44 6.07 -15.39
N ARG A 92 9.84 7.10 -14.76
CA ARG A 92 10.29 7.62 -13.47
C ARG A 92 10.10 6.63 -12.32
N LEU A 93 8.99 5.89 -12.30
CA LEU A 93 8.78 4.85 -11.32
C LEU A 93 9.87 3.78 -11.42
N GLY A 94 10.21 3.35 -12.64
CA GLY A 94 11.34 2.45 -12.87
C GLY A 94 12.69 3.01 -12.40
N GLU A 95 12.94 4.32 -12.58
CA GLU A 95 14.15 4.96 -12.00
C GLU A 95 14.15 4.93 -10.47
N LEU A 96 12.99 5.08 -9.83
CA LEU A 96 12.83 5.12 -8.37
C LEU A 96 12.85 3.72 -7.72
N GLU A 97 12.50 2.67 -8.47
CA GLU A 97 12.59 1.26 -8.04
C GLU A 97 14.04 0.82 -7.83
N GLU A 98 14.99 1.39 -8.58
CA GLU A 98 16.43 1.08 -8.47
C GLU A 98 17.13 1.84 -7.33
N LEU A 99 16.44 2.78 -6.68
CA LEU A 99 17.01 3.55 -5.58
C LEU A 99 16.92 2.77 -4.25
N PRO A 100 17.87 3.00 -3.31
CA PRO A 100 17.85 2.41 -1.97
C PRO A 100 16.82 3.14 -1.08
N LEU A 101 15.56 3.08 -1.46
CA LEU A 101 14.44 3.58 -0.67
C LEU A 101 13.98 2.50 0.29
N LEU A 102 13.55 2.88 1.49
CA LEU A 102 13.02 1.93 2.48
C LEU A 102 11.89 1.06 1.89
N THR A 103 11.06 1.65 1.03
CA THR A 103 9.95 0.96 0.33
C THR A 103 10.41 -0.03 -0.74
N ASN A 104 11.70 -0.07 -1.08
CA ASN A 104 12.32 -1.08 -1.96
C ASN A 104 13.15 -2.08 -1.14
N GLU A 105 13.96 -1.57 -0.21
CA GLU A 105 14.89 -2.38 0.57
C GLU A 105 14.17 -3.35 1.51
N ILE A 106 13.07 -2.94 2.15
CA ILE A 106 12.34 -3.82 3.06
C ILE A 106 11.67 -4.99 2.31
N PRO A 107 10.88 -4.78 1.23
CA PRO A 107 10.38 -5.90 0.42
C PRO A 107 11.48 -6.82 -0.09
N GLN A 108 12.59 -6.28 -0.59
CA GLN A 108 13.73 -7.08 -1.04
C GLN A 108 14.31 -7.94 0.11
N GLN A 109 14.51 -7.35 1.29
CA GLN A 109 14.98 -8.09 2.46
C GLN A 109 14.01 -9.21 2.87
N ILE A 110 12.69 -8.95 2.80
CA ILE A 110 11.67 -9.94 3.10
C ILE A 110 11.74 -11.12 2.13
N GLU A 111 11.89 -10.85 0.82
CA GLU A 111 12.05 -11.90 -0.19
C GLU A 111 13.28 -12.76 0.09
N GLU A 112 14.43 -12.15 0.37
CA GLU A 112 15.66 -12.87 0.74
C GLU A 112 15.49 -13.71 2.01
N GLN A 113 14.79 -13.18 3.02
CA GLN A 113 14.50 -13.89 4.27
C GLN A 113 13.54 -15.07 4.06
N ALA A 114 12.56 -14.90 3.18
CA ALA A 114 11.56 -15.91 2.87
C ALA A 114 12.17 -17.17 2.22
N GLU A 115 13.32 -17.06 1.53
CA GLU A 115 14.03 -18.23 0.98
C GLU A 115 14.44 -19.26 2.04
N ALA A 116 14.59 -18.84 3.30
CA ALA A 116 14.94 -19.72 4.42
C ALA A 116 13.70 -20.32 5.11
N LEU A 117 12.49 -19.90 4.75
CA LEU A 117 11.23 -20.30 5.36
C LEU A 117 10.50 -21.32 4.49
N ASN A 118 9.70 -22.17 5.14
CA ASN A 118 8.71 -22.96 4.42
C ASN A 118 7.40 -22.17 4.22
N ASP A 119 6.53 -22.69 3.35
CA ASP A 119 5.25 -22.07 2.99
C ASP A 119 4.39 -21.67 4.19
N LEU A 120 4.25 -22.54 5.19
CA LEU A 120 3.48 -22.26 6.41
C LEU A 120 4.09 -21.10 7.20
N GLN A 121 5.42 -21.05 7.32
CA GLN A 121 6.11 -19.97 8.03
C GLN A 121 5.91 -18.61 7.33
N ILE A 122 5.97 -18.57 6.00
CA ILE A 122 5.71 -17.35 5.22
C ILE A 122 4.26 -16.89 5.41
N ARG A 123 3.29 -17.81 5.33
CA ARG A 123 1.87 -17.48 5.54
C ARG A 123 1.62 -16.94 6.95
N LEU A 124 2.19 -17.55 7.98
CA LEU A 124 2.09 -17.05 9.35
C LEU A 124 2.70 -15.66 9.51
N TRP A 125 3.81 -15.37 8.82
CA TRP A 125 4.44 -14.05 8.83
C TRP A 125 3.54 -12.99 8.20
N GLY A 126 2.96 -13.27 7.03
CA GLY A 126 1.96 -12.40 6.39
C GLY A 126 0.70 -12.23 7.24
N LEU A 127 0.22 -13.30 7.88
CA LEU A 127 -0.96 -13.25 8.76
C LEU A 127 -0.74 -12.36 9.99
N MET A 128 0.47 -12.34 10.54
CA MET A 128 0.83 -11.43 11.64
C MET A 128 0.77 -9.97 11.19
N THR A 129 1.22 -9.65 9.98
CA THR A 129 1.05 -8.31 9.40
C THR A 129 -0.41 -7.97 9.17
N MET A 130 -1.21 -8.91 8.66
CA MET A 130 -2.65 -8.70 8.48
C MET A 130 -3.39 -8.47 9.81
N ALA A 131 -3.00 -9.17 10.87
CA ALA A 131 -3.52 -8.94 12.22
C ALA A 131 -3.26 -7.49 12.69
N ARG A 132 -2.07 -6.93 12.42
CA ARG A 132 -1.75 -5.53 12.78
C ARG A 132 -2.56 -4.51 11.99
N LEU A 133 -3.12 -4.89 10.83
CA LEU A 133 -3.95 -4.02 10.01
C LEU A 133 -5.44 -4.04 10.41
N VAL A 134 -5.86 -4.90 11.35
CA VAL A 134 -7.27 -5.01 11.78
C VAL A 134 -7.82 -3.67 12.28
N GLN A 135 -7.08 -2.96 13.15
CA GLN A 135 -7.55 -1.65 13.65
C GLN A 135 -7.59 -0.58 12.56
N VAL A 136 -6.69 -0.65 11.57
CA VAL A 136 -6.74 0.24 10.40
C VAL A 136 -7.96 -0.07 9.56
N GLY A 137 -8.24 -1.35 9.29
CA GLY A 137 -9.41 -1.80 8.55
C GLY A 137 -10.73 -1.43 9.21
N ASN A 138 -10.84 -1.62 10.54
CA ASN A 138 -12.00 -1.21 11.32
C ASN A 138 -12.29 0.29 11.28
N ARG A 139 -11.25 1.13 11.17
CA ARG A 139 -11.44 2.57 10.99
C ARG A 139 -11.99 2.86 9.60
N LEU A 140 -11.43 2.22 8.59
CA LEU A 140 -11.78 2.45 7.19
C LEU A 140 -13.13 1.86 6.80
N SER A 141 -13.61 0.82 7.48
CA SER A 141 -14.89 0.17 7.18
C SER A 141 -16.12 1.07 7.35
N ASP A 142 -15.98 2.21 8.04
CA ASP A 142 -17.03 3.23 8.13
C ASP A 142 -17.15 4.07 6.84
N LEU A 143 -16.18 3.99 5.94
CA LEU A 143 -16.21 4.68 4.65
C LEU A 143 -17.00 3.87 3.62
N PRO A 144 -17.88 4.51 2.82
CA PRO A 144 -18.57 3.82 1.74
C PRO A 144 -17.58 3.16 0.77
N GLY A 145 -17.81 1.88 0.46
CA GLY A 145 -16.95 1.10 -0.44
C GLY A 145 -15.78 0.41 0.25
N CYS A 146 -15.53 0.68 1.54
CA CYS A 146 -14.43 0.11 2.32
C CYS A 146 -14.88 -0.93 3.36
N GLU A 147 -16.16 -1.33 3.36
CA GLU A 147 -16.77 -2.13 4.42
C GLU A 147 -16.05 -3.48 4.64
N VAL A 148 -15.54 -4.10 3.56
CA VAL A 148 -14.77 -5.36 3.60
C VAL A 148 -13.56 -5.30 4.53
N LEU A 149 -12.96 -4.12 4.72
CA LEU A 149 -11.81 -3.97 5.61
C LEU A 149 -12.17 -4.23 7.09
N GLY A 150 -13.45 -4.14 7.46
CA GLY A 150 -13.95 -4.49 8.79
C GLY A 150 -14.02 -5.99 9.04
N ASP A 151 -13.98 -6.81 7.98
CA ASP A 151 -14.04 -8.27 8.06
C ASP A 151 -12.67 -8.91 8.34
N LEU A 152 -11.58 -8.11 8.36
CA LEU A 152 -10.22 -8.59 8.61
C LEU A 152 -10.08 -9.30 9.97
N ASP A 153 -10.80 -8.85 11.00
CA ASP A 153 -10.79 -9.47 12.33
C ASP A 153 -11.20 -10.95 12.29
N GLU A 154 -12.36 -11.22 11.67
CA GLU A 154 -12.90 -12.56 11.51
C GLU A 154 -12.06 -13.38 10.51
N ALA A 155 -11.64 -12.76 9.41
CA ALA A 155 -10.83 -13.43 8.40
C ALA A 155 -9.49 -13.93 8.94
N VAL A 156 -8.80 -13.11 9.75
CA VAL A 156 -7.54 -13.52 10.40
C VAL A 156 -7.74 -14.75 11.29
N ASP A 157 -8.82 -14.80 12.07
CA ASP A 157 -9.14 -15.94 12.94
C ASP A 157 -9.47 -17.20 12.13
N LEU A 158 -10.23 -17.06 11.05
CA LEU A 158 -10.58 -18.15 10.16
C LEU A 158 -9.36 -18.72 9.44
N ILE A 159 -8.48 -17.86 8.93
CA ILE A 159 -7.23 -18.26 8.28
C ILE A 159 -6.33 -18.99 9.29
N LEU A 160 -6.14 -18.43 10.49
CA LEU A 160 -5.36 -19.09 11.55
C LEU A 160 -5.91 -20.49 11.89
N ARG A 161 -7.23 -20.60 12.06
CA ARG A 161 -7.90 -21.88 12.33
C ARG A 161 -7.69 -22.88 11.21
N SER A 162 -7.76 -22.43 9.96
CA SER A 162 -7.69 -23.28 8.77
C SER A 162 -6.36 -24.02 8.59
N PHE A 163 -5.26 -23.51 9.19
CA PHE A 163 -3.98 -24.23 9.19
C PHE A 163 -3.99 -25.49 10.06
N ARG A 164 -4.93 -25.58 11.01
CA ARG A 164 -4.98 -26.65 12.01
C ARG A 164 -6.08 -27.65 11.74
N GLU A 165 -7.20 -27.18 11.21
CA GLU A 165 -8.38 -27.99 10.98
C GLU A 165 -9.16 -27.53 9.74
N PRO A 166 -9.90 -28.44 9.08
CA PRO A 166 -10.76 -28.06 7.98
C PRO A 166 -11.79 -27.01 8.39
N ILE A 167 -11.99 -26.00 7.55
CA ILE A 167 -13.03 -24.99 7.74
C ILE A 167 -14.36 -25.42 7.11
N SER A 168 -15.46 -24.78 7.52
CA SER A 168 -16.77 -25.05 6.92
C SER A 168 -16.89 -24.45 5.53
N GLN A 169 -17.88 -24.90 4.75
CA GLN A 169 -18.17 -24.29 3.44
C GLN A 169 -18.58 -22.81 3.59
N ALA A 170 -19.27 -22.46 4.67
CA ALA A 170 -19.66 -21.08 4.94
C ALA A 170 -18.45 -20.19 5.23
N ASP A 171 -17.48 -20.69 6.02
CA ASP A 171 -16.24 -19.95 6.31
C ASP A 171 -15.38 -19.79 5.05
N PHE A 172 -15.31 -20.83 4.21
CA PHE A 172 -14.59 -20.75 2.94
C PHE A 172 -15.24 -19.71 2.02
N GLN A 173 -16.57 -19.70 1.94
CA GLN A 173 -17.30 -18.70 1.16
C GLN A 173 -17.06 -17.28 1.69
N PHE A 174 -17.07 -17.09 3.01
CA PHE A 174 -16.75 -15.80 3.62
C PHE A 174 -15.35 -15.31 3.22
N LEU A 175 -14.32 -16.16 3.32
CA LEU A 175 -12.96 -15.77 2.91
C LEU A 175 -12.87 -15.46 1.41
N MET A 176 -13.65 -16.16 0.57
CA MET A 176 -13.74 -15.88 -0.86
C MET A 176 -14.44 -14.54 -1.14
N ASP A 177 -15.53 -14.24 -0.43
CA ASP A 177 -16.25 -12.97 -0.55
C ASP A 177 -15.36 -11.79 -0.10
N VAL A 178 -14.54 -11.97 0.94
CA VAL A 178 -13.53 -10.97 1.35
C VAL A 178 -12.46 -10.80 0.27
N CYS A 179 -11.96 -11.90 -0.29
CA CYS A 179 -10.97 -11.87 -1.38
C CYS A 179 -11.49 -11.08 -2.59
N ASP A 180 -12.69 -11.39 -3.07
CA ASP A 180 -13.30 -10.74 -4.23
C ASP A 180 -13.54 -9.24 -3.98
N GLN A 181 -14.04 -8.87 -2.80
CA GLN A 181 -14.27 -7.47 -2.45
C GLN A 181 -12.96 -6.67 -2.27
N LEU A 182 -11.87 -7.30 -1.81
CA LEU A 182 -10.55 -6.65 -1.75
C LEU A 182 -9.98 -6.38 -3.15
N TYR A 183 -10.29 -7.21 -4.13
CA TYR A 183 -9.94 -6.96 -5.53
C TYR A 183 -10.65 -5.70 -6.03
N ASP A 184 -11.98 -5.61 -5.83
CA ASP A 184 -12.78 -4.47 -6.25
C ASP A 184 -12.36 -3.15 -5.55
N LEU A 185 -11.99 -3.22 -4.26
CA LEU A 185 -11.49 -2.07 -3.51
C LEU A 185 -10.23 -1.44 -4.14
N GLY A 186 -9.36 -2.26 -4.73
CA GLY A 186 -8.14 -1.80 -5.39
C GLY A 186 -8.39 -1.00 -6.68
N ASP A 187 -9.55 -1.19 -7.30
CA ASP A 187 -9.88 -0.59 -8.60
C ASP A 187 -10.70 0.72 -8.48
N ASP A 188 -11.58 0.83 -7.46
CA ASP A 188 -12.64 1.86 -7.44
C ASP A 188 -12.52 2.95 -6.35
N GLU A 189 -11.72 2.77 -5.29
CA GLU A 189 -11.80 3.62 -4.08
C GLU A 189 -10.55 4.44 -3.74
N PHE A 190 -10.43 5.64 -4.32
CA PHE A 190 -9.35 6.61 -4.02
C PHE A 190 -9.80 7.77 -3.10
N GLY A 191 -10.93 7.61 -2.40
CA GLY A 191 -11.60 8.68 -1.68
C GLY A 191 -11.87 8.36 -0.20
N GLY A 192 -12.05 9.42 0.59
CA GLY A 192 -12.40 9.28 2.01
C GLY A 192 -11.18 9.27 2.94
N GLN A 193 -11.44 9.65 4.18
CA GLN A 193 -10.45 9.68 5.24
C GLN A 193 -11.11 9.45 6.58
N VAL A 194 -10.34 8.91 7.51
CA VAL A 194 -10.76 8.61 8.89
C VAL A 194 -9.84 9.34 9.86
N GLU A 195 -10.41 9.77 10.98
CA GLU A 195 -9.65 10.47 12.01
C GLU A 195 -8.69 9.53 12.72
N VAL A 196 -7.45 9.99 12.93
CA VAL A 196 -6.45 9.32 13.77
C VAL A 196 -6.25 10.18 15.03
N PRO A 197 -6.52 9.67 16.25
CA PRO A 197 -6.41 10.47 17.45
C PRO A 197 -5.01 11.09 17.63
N GLY A 198 -4.93 12.42 17.56
CA GLY A 198 -3.68 13.17 17.78
C GLY A 198 -2.74 13.23 16.57
N ALA A 199 -3.16 12.77 15.39
CA ALA A 199 -2.40 12.83 14.15
C ALA A 199 -3.29 13.31 12.98
N ASP A 200 -2.68 13.47 11.80
CA ASP A 200 -3.44 13.80 10.60
C ASP A 200 -4.34 12.61 10.17
N PRO A 201 -5.50 12.87 9.52
CA PRO A 201 -6.40 11.83 9.08
C PRO A 201 -5.72 10.82 8.15
N PHE A 202 -6.09 9.54 8.26
CA PHE A 202 -5.65 8.47 7.36
C PHE A 202 -6.59 8.40 6.15
N GLN A 203 -6.05 8.37 4.94
CA GLN A 203 -6.80 8.29 3.68
C GLN A 203 -6.82 6.84 3.20
N VAL A 204 -7.91 6.40 2.55
CA VAL A 204 -7.96 5.07 1.90
C VAL A 204 -6.76 4.92 0.95
N PHE A 205 -6.43 5.99 0.24
CA PHE A 205 -5.32 6.01 -0.71
C PHE A 205 -3.94 5.86 -0.06
N ASP A 206 -3.81 5.96 1.27
CA ASP A 206 -2.55 5.66 1.95
C ASP A 206 -2.22 4.16 1.95
N LEU A 207 -3.18 3.29 1.59
CA LEU A 207 -2.97 1.87 1.35
C LEU A 207 -2.20 1.60 0.04
N ASP A 208 -2.07 2.57 -0.86
CA ASP A 208 -1.42 2.39 -2.18
C ASP A 208 0.10 2.25 -2.09
N GLY A 209 0.75 2.82 -1.07
CA GLY A 209 2.21 2.92 -1.02
C GLY A 209 2.97 1.60 -1.10
N LEU A 210 2.37 0.51 -0.58
CA LEU A 210 2.85 -0.88 -0.71
C LEU A 210 1.77 -1.77 -1.32
N LEU A 211 0.83 -1.19 -2.07
CA LEU A 211 -0.28 -1.89 -2.70
C LEU A 211 -1.06 -2.78 -1.71
N VAL A 212 -1.33 -2.27 -0.52
CA VAL A 212 -1.82 -3.06 0.62
C VAL A 212 -3.10 -3.84 0.31
N ALA A 213 -4.05 -3.22 -0.40
CA ALA A 213 -5.28 -3.91 -0.81
C ALA A 213 -4.99 -5.07 -1.79
N THR A 214 -4.11 -4.85 -2.76
CA THR A 214 -3.65 -5.88 -3.71
C THR A 214 -2.92 -7.02 -3.00
N GLU A 215 -2.00 -6.70 -2.09
CA GLU A 215 -1.24 -7.70 -1.34
C GLU A 215 -2.12 -8.51 -0.37
N MET A 216 -3.14 -7.88 0.23
CA MET A 216 -4.18 -8.61 0.96
C MET A 216 -4.92 -9.56 0.02
N ASN A 217 -5.42 -9.07 -1.12
CA ASN A 217 -6.12 -9.91 -2.09
C ASN A 217 -5.27 -11.12 -2.53
N LEU A 218 -4.00 -10.90 -2.89
CA LEU A 218 -3.07 -11.96 -3.28
C LEU A 218 -2.84 -12.97 -2.14
N TYR A 219 -2.68 -12.49 -0.91
CA TYR A 219 -2.57 -13.35 0.26
C TYR A 219 -3.81 -14.24 0.43
N PHE A 220 -5.01 -13.66 0.38
CA PHE A 220 -6.28 -14.41 0.49
C PHE A 220 -6.45 -15.41 -0.65
N ASP A 221 -6.21 -15.00 -1.90
CA ASP A 221 -6.32 -15.88 -3.07
C ASP A 221 -5.36 -17.07 -2.96
N SER A 222 -4.10 -16.82 -2.57
CA SER A 222 -3.13 -17.89 -2.34
C SER A 222 -3.65 -18.85 -1.24
N HIS A 223 -4.19 -18.32 -0.15
CA HIS A 223 -4.69 -19.14 0.95
C HIS A 223 -5.93 -19.95 0.56
N LEU A 224 -6.85 -19.37 -0.23
CA LEU A 224 -8.02 -20.08 -0.77
C LEU A 224 -7.61 -21.19 -1.74
N ARG A 225 -6.59 -20.96 -2.58
CA ARG A 225 -6.01 -22.01 -3.45
C ARG A 225 -5.35 -23.12 -2.63
N LEU A 226 -4.63 -22.79 -1.56
CA LEU A 226 -4.10 -23.78 -0.61
C LEU A 226 -5.22 -24.67 -0.05
N LEU A 227 -6.32 -24.07 0.40
CA LEU A 227 -7.44 -24.80 1.01
C LEU A 227 -8.22 -25.67 0.00
N SER A 228 -8.36 -25.20 -1.24
CA SER A 228 -9.18 -25.87 -2.27
C SER A 228 -8.41 -26.86 -3.14
N GLN A 229 -7.12 -26.63 -3.38
CA GLN A 229 -6.30 -27.36 -4.35
C GLN A 229 -5.04 -27.99 -3.74
N GLY A 230 -4.63 -27.53 -2.55
CA GLY A 230 -3.45 -28.04 -1.82
C GLY A 230 -2.19 -27.19 -2.01
N PRO A 231 -1.07 -27.59 -1.36
CA PRO A 231 0.15 -26.78 -1.30
C PRO A 231 0.89 -26.62 -2.63
N ASP A 232 0.80 -27.61 -3.53
CA ASP A 232 1.52 -27.58 -4.82
C ASP A 232 0.98 -26.53 -5.80
N SER A 233 -0.23 -26.03 -5.57
CA SER A 233 -0.93 -25.07 -6.44
C SER A 233 -0.89 -23.62 -5.96
N SER A 234 -0.31 -23.37 -4.78
CA SER A 234 -0.25 -22.02 -4.24
C SER A 234 1.01 -21.81 -3.38
N PRO A 235 2.07 -21.21 -3.96
CA PRO A 235 3.14 -20.66 -3.13
C PRO A 235 2.57 -19.55 -2.24
N ALA A 236 3.12 -19.42 -1.03
CA ALA A 236 2.84 -18.30 -0.14
C ALA A 236 3.35 -16.98 -0.72
N GLU A 237 2.52 -15.94 -0.59
CA GLU A 237 2.88 -14.57 -0.99
C GLU A 237 3.69 -13.88 0.13
N THR A 238 4.71 -13.12 -0.26
CA THR A 238 5.60 -12.40 0.66
C THR A 238 5.26 -10.91 0.79
N GLY A 239 4.61 -10.30 -0.21
CA GLY A 239 4.36 -8.86 -0.25
C GLY A 239 3.55 -8.34 0.92
N MET A 240 2.59 -9.14 1.42
CA MET A 240 1.78 -8.84 2.60
C MET A 240 2.61 -8.47 3.85
N VAL A 241 3.83 -9.01 3.99
CA VAL A 241 4.66 -8.84 5.18
C VAL A 241 5.04 -7.38 5.43
N ALA A 242 5.21 -6.57 4.39
CA ALA A 242 5.62 -5.17 4.49
C ALA A 242 4.44 -4.21 4.71
N CYS A 243 3.20 -4.64 4.48
CA CYS A 243 2.04 -3.76 4.28
C CYS A 243 1.65 -2.91 5.50
N ALA A 244 1.98 -3.33 6.73
CA ALA A 244 1.73 -2.53 7.93
C ALA A 244 2.67 -1.33 8.08
N LEU A 245 3.69 -1.17 7.22
CA LEU A 245 4.54 0.03 7.20
C LEU A 245 3.77 1.29 6.81
N LEU A 246 2.76 1.16 5.93
CA LEU A 246 1.90 2.27 5.47
C LEU A 246 2.69 3.55 5.10
N PRO A 247 3.73 3.46 4.25
CA PRO A 247 4.68 4.54 4.04
C PRO A 247 4.04 5.82 3.49
N ASP A 248 3.00 5.67 2.68
CA ASP A 248 2.24 6.76 2.08
C ASP A 248 1.59 7.68 3.13
N TYR A 249 1.02 7.11 4.19
CA TYR A 249 0.44 7.89 5.29
C TYR A 249 1.48 8.83 5.88
N TYR A 250 2.66 8.30 6.20
CA TYR A 250 3.73 9.06 6.82
C TYR A 250 4.39 10.05 5.86
N LEU A 251 4.59 9.70 4.60
CA LEU A 251 5.15 10.60 3.60
C LEU A 251 4.23 11.79 3.29
N ARG A 252 2.91 11.58 3.37
CA ARG A 252 1.89 12.60 3.18
C ARG A 252 1.74 13.52 4.38
N THR A 253 1.79 12.98 5.60
CA THR A 253 1.46 13.72 6.83
C THR A 253 2.69 14.28 7.55
N CYS A 254 3.85 13.65 7.40
CA CYS A 254 5.11 14.08 7.99
C CYS A 254 6.04 14.68 6.93
N LYS A 255 6.93 15.59 7.35
CA LYS A 255 8.00 16.16 6.50
C LYS A 255 9.37 15.53 6.72
N GLU A 256 9.46 14.65 7.71
CA GLU A 256 10.69 13.97 8.10
C GLU A 256 11.02 12.84 7.13
N ASP A 257 12.23 12.30 7.27
CA ASP A 257 12.67 11.13 6.52
C ASP A 257 11.99 9.86 7.05
N LEU A 258 11.48 9.03 6.15
CA LEU A 258 10.66 7.86 6.48
C LEU A 258 11.40 6.88 7.40
N ALA A 259 12.70 6.65 7.13
CA ALA A 259 13.53 5.75 7.92
C ALA A 259 13.80 6.24 9.36
N GLY A 260 13.62 7.55 9.61
CA GLY A 260 13.80 8.15 10.93
C GLY A 260 12.53 8.19 11.79
N LEU A 261 11.37 7.82 11.23
CA LEU A 261 10.11 7.87 11.95
C LEU A 261 10.00 6.72 12.95
N PRO A 262 9.72 7.00 14.24
CA PRO A 262 9.61 5.96 15.26
C PRO A 262 8.61 4.86 14.91
N GLN A 263 7.49 5.20 14.28
CA GLN A 263 6.44 4.24 13.90
C GLN A 263 6.93 3.27 12.82
N ILE A 264 7.64 3.78 11.81
CA ILE A 264 8.27 2.95 10.77
C ILE A 264 9.33 2.04 11.38
N MET A 265 10.20 2.59 12.24
CA MET A 265 11.23 1.79 12.92
C MET A 265 10.62 0.67 13.76
N GLN A 266 9.57 0.97 14.53
CA GLN A 266 8.86 -0.03 15.33
C GLN A 266 8.26 -1.14 14.45
N GLU A 267 7.66 -0.77 13.31
CA GLU A 267 7.07 -1.77 12.43
C GLU A 267 8.12 -2.63 11.72
N VAL A 268 9.26 -2.05 11.32
CA VAL A 268 10.42 -2.83 10.84
C VAL A 268 10.92 -3.79 11.92
N GLU A 269 10.99 -3.35 13.18
CA GLU A 269 11.34 -4.23 14.31
C GLU A 269 10.33 -5.38 14.49
N ARG A 270 9.02 -5.13 14.34
CA ARG A 270 7.99 -6.18 14.39
C ARG A 270 8.14 -7.17 13.26
N ILE A 271 8.37 -6.71 12.02
CA ILE A 271 8.62 -7.58 10.86
C ILE A 271 9.79 -8.53 11.15
N GLN A 272 10.89 -8.01 11.69
CA GLN A 272 12.06 -8.83 12.03
C GLN A 272 11.83 -9.75 13.24
N ALA A 273 11.08 -9.30 14.24
CA ALA A 273 10.71 -10.11 15.39
C ALA A 273 9.75 -11.26 15.02
N ASP A 274 8.88 -11.04 14.03
CA ASP A 274 8.00 -12.07 13.49
C ASP A 274 8.77 -13.08 12.65
N TYR A 275 9.70 -12.63 11.80
CA TYR A 275 10.62 -13.51 11.09
C TYR A 275 11.36 -14.45 12.05
N ALA A 276 11.98 -13.89 13.10
CA ALA A 276 12.69 -14.68 14.10
C ALA A 276 11.78 -15.67 14.83
N PHE A 277 10.55 -15.26 15.12
CA PHE A 277 9.55 -16.09 15.78
C PHE A 277 9.10 -17.25 14.89
N VAL A 278 8.68 -17.01 13.64
CA VAL A 278 8.25 -18.09 12.72
C VAL A 278 9.41 -19.00 12.32
N SER A 279 10.65 -18.51 12.36
CA SER A 279 11.86 -19.31 12.13
C SER A 279 12.23 -20.25 13.29
N SER A 280 11.62 -20.06 14.47
CA SER A 280 11.93 -20.82 15.68
C SER A 280 10.91 -21.94 15.93
N GLU A 281 11.18 -22.81 16.92
CA GLU A 281 10.19 -23.78 17.39
C GLU A 281 9.14 -23.04 18.23
N VAL A 282 7.95 -22.82 17.65
CA VAL A 282 6.81 -22.14 18.29
C VAL A 282 5.59 -23.04 18.38
N THR A 283 4.77 -22.85 19.42
CA THR A 283 3.50 -23.56 19.54
C THR A 283 2.34 -22.80 18.90
N TRP A 284 1.24 -23.51 18.62
CA TRP A 284 0.02 -22.89 18.12
C TRP A 284 -0.61 -21.92 19.11
N GLU A 285 -0.45 -22.15 20.42
CA GLU A 285 -0.89 -21.23 21.46
C GLU A 285 -0.10 -19.91 21.42
N GLU A 286 1.21 -19.98 21.21
CA GLU A 286 2.07 -18.79 21.08
C GLU A 286 1.74 -17.99 19.81
N ILE A 287 1.51 -18.67 18.69
CA ILE A 287 1.06 -18.05 17.43
C ILE A 287 -0.28 -17.34 17.64
N ALA A 288 -1.26 -18.03 18.23
CA ALA A 288 -2.59 -17.48 18.47
C ALA A 288 -2.56 -16.28 19.43
N GLN A 289 -1.73 -16.35 20.48
CA GLN A 289 -1.54 -15.24 21.40
C GLN A 289 -0.96 -14.01 20.67
N ARG A 290 0.10 -14.19 19.87
CA ARG A 290 0.72 -13.07 19.14
C ARG A 290 -0.25 -12.44 18.15
N ILE A 291 -1.01 -13.24 17.41
CA ILE A 291 -2.04 -12.74 16.49
C ILE A 291 -3.09 -11.94 17.27
N ALA A 292 -3.62 -12.47 18.38
CA ALA A 292 -4.59 -11.76 19.19
C ALA A 292 -4.05 -10.41 19.72
N GLU A 293 -2.79 -10.36 20.17
CA GLU A 293 -2.13 -9.12 20.60
C GLU A 293 -2.00 -8.11 19.44
N TYR A 294 -1.69 -8.56 18.23
CA TYR A 294 -1.59 -7.71 17.05
C TYR A 294 -2.95 -7.19 16.55
N LYS A 295 -4.03 -7.96 16.68
CA LYS A 295 -5.39 -7.51 16.32
C LYS A 295 -5.86 -6.33 17.17
N GLU A 296 -5.38 -6.22 18.41
CA GLU A 296 -5.69 -5.11 19.32
C GLU A 296 -4.74 -3.90 19.15
N LEU A 297 -3.66 -4.05 18.37
CA LEU A 297 -2.68 -3.00 18.16
C LEU A 297 -3.21 -1.97 17.16
N ASP A 298 -3.29 -0.71 17.58
CA ASP A 298 -3.53 0.41 16.67
C ASP A 298 -2.20 1.01 16.19
N ILE A 299 -1.71 0.52 15.05
CA ILE A 299 -0.41 0.94 14.48
C ILE A 299 -0.36 2.41 14.03
N LEU A 300 -1.51 3.11 13.95
CA LEU A 300 -1.56 4.54 13.63
C LEU A 300 -1.50 5.42 14.88
N ALA A 301 -1.82 4.86 16.05
CA ALA A 301 -1.86 5.57 17.33
C ALA A 301 -0.76 5.14 18.33
N SER A 302 0.11 4.20 17.95
CA SER A 302 1.17 3.62 18.80
C SER A 302 2.58 4.14 18.52
#